data_AF-A0AAU0F4S0-F1
#
_entry.id   AF-A0AAU0F4S0-F1
#
_cell.length_a   1.000
_cell.length_b   1.000
_cell.length_c   1.000
_cell.angle_alpha   90.00
_cell.angle_beta   90.00
_cell.angle_gamma   90.00
#
_symmetry.space_group_name_H-M   'P 1'
#
loop_
_entity.id
_entity.type
_entity.pdbx_description
1 polymer ?
#
loop_
_entity_poly.entity_id
_entity_poly.type
_entity_poly.pdbx_seq_one_letter_code
_entity_poly.pdbx_strand_id
1 'polypeptide(L)'
;MKRKLKKPKNSNKRAVKDQDYLEARKLKDEEERLIMELSVAQEQWDKDVKEKKETVTEENVAEVVSMMSGVPVTKVGKNELDKLAQMDEKLNGKVIGQEDAVRKVVKAIQRNRAGLKDPNRPIGTFIFLGTTGVGKTELQK
;
A
#
# COMPACT_ATOMS: atom_id res chain seq x y z
N MET A 1 7.06 22.00 -17.93
CA MET A 1 7.71 22.28 -19.24
C MET A 1 7.02 21.65 -20.45
N LYS A 2 6.61 20.37 -20.43
CA LYS A 2 5.92 19.70 -21.58
C LYS A 2 4.67 20.43 -22.14
N ARG A 3 3.91 21.17 -21.30
CA ARG A 3 2.78 22.00 -21.75
C ARG A 3 3.19 23.21 -22.61
N LYS A 4 4.39 23.75 -22.42
CA LYS A 4 4.90 24.92 -23.17
C LYS A 4 5.25 24.55 -24.62
N LEU A 5 5.68 23.31 -24.87
CA LEU A 5 6.03 22.78 -26.19
C LEU A 5 4.82 22.53 -27.11
N LYS A 6 3.62 22.34 -26.55
CA LYS A 6 2.39 22.11 -27.34
C LYS A 6 1.96 23.33 -28.18
N LYS A 7 2.21 24.54 -27.68
CA LYS A 7 1.85 25.79 -28.37
C LYS A 7 2.67 26.04 -29.63
N PRO A 8 4.02 26.13 -29.59
CA PRO A 8 4.84 26.39 -30.77
C PRO A 8 4.72 25.26 -31.80
N LYS A 9 4.58 24.00 -31.37
CA LYS A 9 4.37 22.86 -32.27
C LYS A 9 3.06 22.93 -33.07
N ASN A 10 1.98 23.39 -32.44
CA ASN A 10 0.69 23.58 -33.11
C ASN A 10 0.70 24.82 -34.02
N SER A 11 1.39 25.89 -33.61
CA SER A 11 1.55 27.10 -34.43
C SER A 11 2.44 26.85 -35.65
N ASN A 12 3.52 26.08 -35.51
CA ASN A 12 4.42 25.72 -36.62
C ASN A 12 3.67 24.93 -37.70
N LYS A 13 2.85 23.95 -37.30
CA LYS A 13 1.97 23.21 -38.21
C LYS A 13 0.98 24.10 -38.97
N ARG A 14 0.53 25.21 -38.38
CA ARG A 14 -0.35 26.20 -39.03
C ARG A 14 0.44 27.07 -40.01
N ALA A 15 1.58 27.63 -39.58
CA ALA A 15 2.44 28.45 -40.43
C ALA A 15 2.95 27.70 -41.68
N VAL A 16 3.31 26.42 -41.55
CA VAL A 16 3.67 25.56 -42.70
C VAL A 16 2.48 25.34 -43.65
N LYS A 17 1.26 25.23 -43.12
CA LYS A 17 0.04 25.08 -43.92
C LYS A 17 -0.33 26.37 -44.65
N ASP A 18 -0.07 27.50 -44.01
CA ASP A 18 -0.34 28.85 -44.54
C ASP A 18 0.81 29.37 -45.43
N GLN A 19 1.82 28.54 -45.73
CA GLN A 19 3.02 28.85 -46.52
C GLN A 19 3.86 30.03 -45.99
N ASP A 20 3.71 30.38 -44.71
CA ASP A 20 4.54 31.37 -44.04
C ASP A 20 5.83 30.73 -43.53
N TYR A 21 6.81 30.64 -44.43
CA TYR A 21 8.12 30.03 -44.16
C TYR A 21 8.97 30.80 -43.14
N LEU A 22 8.73 32.10 -42.96
CA LEU A 22 9.50 32.93 -42.02
C LEU A 22 9.04 32.66 -40.58
N GLU A 23 7.73 32.64 -40.33
CA GLU A 23 7.19 32.30 -39.01
C GLU A 23 7.40 30.82 -38.67
N ALA A 24 7.25 29.91 -39.64
CA ALA A 24 7.55 28.49 -39.43
C ALA A 24 9.01 28.26 -38.99
N ARG A 25 9.97 29.01 -39.56
CA ARG A 25 11.38 28.94 -39.18
C ARG A 25 11.60 29.38 -37.73
N LYS A 26 11.06 30.54 -37.33
CA LYS A 26 11.18 31.03 -35.95
C LYS A 26 10.57 30.06 -34.93
N LEU A 27 9.38 29.52 -35.24
CA LEU A 27 8.69 28.57 -34.36
C LEU A 27 9.43 27.24 -34.24
N LYS A 28 10.14 26.81 -35.30
CA LYS A 28 11.00 25.64 -35.28
C LYS A 28 12.23 25.86 -34.40
N ASP A 29 12.90 27.01 -34.55
CA ASP A 29 14.07 27.37 -33.72
C ASP A 29 13.68 27.43 -32.23
N GLU A 30 12.49 27.96 -31.92
CA GLU A 30 11.97 28.00 -30.54
C GLU A 30 11.55 26.60 -30.01
N GLU A 31 11.01 25.73 -30.87
CA GLU A 31 10.74 24.33 -30.51
C GLU A 31 12.05 23.59 -30.19
N GLU A 32 13.08 23.74 -31.01
CA GLU A 32 14.40 23.13 -30.79
C GLU A 32 15.05 23.63 -29.48
N ARG A 33 14.96 24.94 -29.19
CA ARG A 33 15.44 25.50 -27.91
C ARG A 33 14.71 24.88 -26.71
N LEU A 34 13.39 24.81 -26.76
CA LEU A 34 12.59 24.24 -25.67
C LEU A 34 12.81 22.74 -25.48
N ILE A 35 13.12 22.00 -26.55
CA ILE A 35 13.49 20.58 -26.48
C ILE A 35 14.84 20.44 -25.78
N MET A 36 15.82 21.27 -26.13
CA MET A 36 17.14 21.26 -25.51
C MET A 36 17.09 21.63 -24.02
N GLU A 37 16.31 22.65 -23.65
CA GLU A 37 16.07 22.98 -22.23
C GLU A 37 15.44 21.82 -21.47
N LEU A 38 14.50 21.10 -22.10
CA LEU A 38 13.82 19.96 -21.50
C LEU A 38 14.75 18.75 -21.35
N SER A 39 15.62 18.49 -22.31
CA SER A 39 16.59 17.39 -22.22
C SER A 39 17.60 17.65 -21.11
N VAL A 40 18.12 18.88 -20.99
CA VAL A 40 19.05 19.26 -19.90
C VAL A 40 18.37 19.12 -18.54
N ALA A 41 17.14 19.61 -18.40
CA ALA A 41 16.40 19.48 -17.14
C ALA A 41 16.07 18.02 -16.80
N GLN A 42 15.79 17.18 -17.79
CA GLN A 42 15.55 15.75 -17.60
C GLN A 42 16.83 15.04 -17.17
N GLU A 43 17.97 15.32 -17.81
CA GLU A 43 19.25 14.73 -17.44
C GLU A 43 19.69 15.15 -16.03
N GLN A 44 19.45 16.41 -15.65
CA GLN A 44 19.69 16.88 -14.28
C GLN A 44 18.80 16.14 -13.28
N TRP A 45 17.50 16.01 -13.57
CA TRP A 45 16.58 15.26 -12.70
C TRP A 45 16.97 13.77 -12.59
N ASP A 46 17.36 13.13 -13.70
CA ASP A 46 17.80 11.73 -13.70
C ASP A 46 19.11 11.54 -12.90
N LYS A 47 20.03 12.52 -12.94
CA LYS A 47 21.23 12.53 -12.10
C LYS A 47 20.88 12.71 -10.62
N ASP A 48 20.03 13.68 -10.31
CA ASP A 48 19.57 13.94 -8.94
C ASP A 48 18.87 12.72 -8.33
N VAL A 49 18.02 12.02 -9.11
CA VAL A 49 17.35 10.79 -8.68
C VAL A 49 18.32 9.63 -8.49
N LYS A 50 19.38 9.54 -9.30
CA LYS A 50 20.43 8.52 -9.13
C LYS A 50 21.31 8.78 -7.91
N GLU A 51 21.61 10.04 -7.60
CA GLU A 51 22.41 10.43 -6.44
C GLU A 51 21.58 10.36 -5.15
N LYS A 52 20.32 10.80 -5.18
CA LYS A 52 19.37 10.71 -4.07
C LYS A 52 18.50 9.48 -4.22
N LYS A 53 19.10 8.30 -4.04
CA LYS A 53 18.33 7.07 -3.87
C LYS A 53 17.57 7.15 -2.54
N GLU A 54 16.29 7.49 -2.61
CA GLU A 54 15.41 7.36 -1.46
C GLU A 54 15.30 5.87 -1.12
N THR A 55 15.81 5.49 0.04
CA THR A 55 15.70 4.12 0.54
C THR A 55 14.29 3.88 1.05
N VAL A 56 13.59 2.95 0.42
CA VAL A 56 12.27 2.50 0.90
C VAL A 56 12.48 1.67 2.16
N THR A 57 11.95 2.14 3.29
CA THR A 57 11.97 1.39 4.55
C THR A 57 10.67 0.59 4.75
N GLU A 58 10.70 -0.38 5.66
CA GLU A 58 9.49 -1.14 6.05
C GLU A 58 8.37 -0.22 6.56
N GLU A 59 8.72 0.89 7.20
CA GLU A 59 7.78 1.91 7.69
C GLU A 59 7.03 2.58 6.54
N ASN A 60 7.71 2.88 5.44
CA ASN A 60 7.07 3.45 4.24
C ASN A 60 6.05 2.47 3.64
N VAL A 61 6.38 1.18 3.61
CA VAL A 61 5.46 0.14 3.12
C VAL A 61 4.27 0.00 4.08
N ALA A 62 4.52 -0.02 5.38
CA ALA A 62 3.49 -0.13 6.42
C ALA A 62 2.51 1.04 6.36
N GLU A 63 2.97 2.27 6.11
CA GLU A 63 2.12 3.45 5.96
C GLU A 63 1.16 3.33 4.78
N VAL A 64 1.67 2.91 3.61
CA VAL A 64 0.85 2.72 2.40
C VAL A 64 -0.19 1.61 2.62
N VAL A 65 0.21 0.47 3.20
CA VAL A 65 -0.72 -0.63 3.51
C VAL A 65 -1.76 -0.20 4.55
N SER A 66 -1.38 0.63 5.52
CA SER A 66 -2.31 1.18 6.52
C SER A 66 -3.33 2.11 5.89
N MET A 67 -2.94 2.96 4.93
CA MET A 67 -3.87 3.82 4.19
C MET A 67 -4.86 3.00 3.35
N MET A 68 -4.41 1.91 2.72
CA MET A 68 -5.28 1.07 1.89
C MET A 68 -6.22 0.17 2.70
N SER A 69 -5.75 -0.35 3.84
CA SER A 69 -6.52 -1.30 4.68
C SER A 69 -7.29 -0.63 5.82
N GLY A 70 -6.97 0.61 6.17
CA GLY A 70 -7.48 1.30 7.36
C GLY A 70 -6.93 0.76 8.70
N VAL A 71 -6.03 -0.23 8.68
CA VAL A 71 -5.45 -0.87 9.88
C VAL A 71 -3.99 -0.44 10.04
N PRO A 72 -3.60 0.23 11.15
CA PRO A 72 -2.23 0.71 11.35
C PRO A 72 -1.22 -0.43 11.56
N VAL A 73 -0.45 -0.78 10.52
CA VAL A 73 0.49 -1.92 10.52
C VAL A 73 1.66 -1.72 11.51
N THR A 74 2.07 -0.47 11.76
CA THR A 74 3.18 -0.14 12.69
C THR A 74 2.89 -0.53 14.15
N LYS A 75 1.61 -0.59 14.56
CA LYS A 75 1.20 -1.01 15.92
C LYS A 75 0.99 -2.52 16.06
N VAL A 76 1.07 -3.27 14.96
CA VAL A 76 0.65 -4.67 14.88
C VAL A 76 1.79 -5.60 15.31
N GLY A 77 3.03 -5.39 14.85
CA GLY A 77 4.13 -6.35 15.04
C GLY A 77 4.41 -6.82 16.48
N LYS A 78 4.75 -5.92 17.41
CA LYS A 78 5.09 -6.30 18.81
C LYS A 78 3.85 -6.58 19.67
N ASN A 79 2.88 -5.67 19.65
CA ASN A 79 1.69 -5.79 20.51
C ASN A 79 0.83 -7.00 20.17
N GLU A 80 0.81 -7.46 18.92
CA GLU A 80 0.00 -8.61 18.52
C GLU A 80 0.59 -9.93 19.00
N LEU A 81 1.92 -10.09 18.97
CA LEU A 81 2.58 -11.28 19.51
C LEU A 81 2.33 -11.43 21.01
N ASP A 82 2.45 -10.33 21.77
CA ASP A 82 2.14 -10.33 23.20
C ASP A 82 0.64 -10.62 23.46
N LYS A 83 -0.25 -10.07 22.62
CA LYS A 83 -1.68 -10.39 22.69
C LYS A 83 -1.98 -11.85 22.38
N LEU A 84 -1.27 -12.47 21.44
CA LEU A 84 -1.42 -13.88 21.07
C LEU A 84 -0.90 -14.81 22.18
N ALA A 85 0.19 -14.44 22.83
CA ALA A 85 0.72 -15.17 23.98
C ALA A 85 -0.25 -15.13 25.18
N GLN A 86 -0.85 -13.97 25.45
CA GLN A 86 -1.82 -13.77 26.55
C GLN A 86 -3.27 -14.08 26.16
N MET A 87 -3.54 -14.58 24.95
CA MET A 87 -4.91 -14.72 24.43
C MET A 87 -5.72 -15.74 25.23
N ASP A 88 -5.08 -16.83 25.68
CA ASP A 88 -5.72 -17.87 26.50
C ASP A 88 -6.22 -17.30 27.83
N GLU A 89 -5.37 -16.58 28.55
CA GLU A 89 -5.72 -15.93 29.82
C GLU A 89 -6.84 -14.90 29.65
N LYS A 90 -6.75 -14.06 28.61
CA LYS A 90 -7.75 -13.01 28.35
C LYS A 90 -9.13 -13.58 28.00
N LEU A 91 -9.18 -14.68 27.26
CA LEU A 91 -10.45 -15.31 26.89
C LEU A 91 -11.03 -16.11 28.06
N ASN A 92 -10.20 -16.81 28.84
CA ASN A 92 -10.64 -17.49 30.06
C ASN A 92 -11.19 -16.50 31.12
N GLY A 93 -10.68 -15.27 31.17
CA GLY A 93 -11.24 -14.20 32.02
C GLY A 93 -12.62 -13.69 31.59
N LYS A 94 -13.01 -13.88 30.32
CA LYS A 94 -14.31 -13.47 29.78
C LYS A 94 -15.33 -14.61 29.71
N VAL A 95 -14.86 -15.83 29.49
CA VAL A 95 -15.70 -17.00 29.24
C VAL A 95 -15.41 -18.03 30.32
N ILE A 96 -16.26 -18.05 31.33
CA ILE A 96 -16.08 -18.88 32.53
C ILE A 96 -16.59 -20.30 32.26
N GLY A 97 -15.79 -21.31 32.63
CA GLY A 97 -16.19 -22.72 32.57
C GLY A 97 -16.09 -23.39 31.20
N GLN A 98 -15.44 -22.76 30.21
CA GLN A 98 -15.20 -23.35 28.87
C GLN A 98 -13.72 -23.38 28.45
N GLU A 99 -12.81 -23.65 29.38
CA GLU A 99 -11.36 -23.59 29.15
C GLU A 99 -10.89 -24.47 27.96
N ASP A 100 -11.47 -25.66 27.77
CA ASP A 100 -11.10 -26.54 26.66
C ASP A 100 -11.51 -25.96 25.29
N ALA A 101 -12.68 -25.30 25.23
CA ALA A 101 -13.14 -24.65 24.00
C ALA A 101 -12.26 -23.44 23.67
N VAL A 102 -11.95 -22.60 24.67
CA VAL A 102 -11.05 -21.45 24.54
C VAL A 102 -9.67 -21.90 24.03
N ARG A 103 -9.07 -22.91 24.68
CA ARG A 103 -7.74 -23.42 24.31
C ARG A 103 -7.69 -23.93 22.87
N LYS A 104 -8.75 -24.58 22.38
CA LYS A 104 -8.83 -25.07 20.99
C LYS A 104 -8.89 -23.90 19.99
N VAL A 105 -9.64 -22.85 20.30
CA VAL A 105 -9.73 -21.64 19.46
C VAL A 105 -8.38 -20.92 19.43
N VAL A 106 -7.77 -20.68 20.60
CA VAL A 106 -6.46 -20.01 20.72
C VAL A 106 -5.37 -20.76 19.94
N LYS A 107 -5.28 -22.08 20.09
CA LYS A 107 -4.32 -22.90 19.33
C LYS A 107 -4.54 -22.83 17.81
N ALA A 108 -5.77 -22.71 17.34
CA ALA A 108 -6.05 -22.57 15.91
C ALA A 108 -5.61 -21.20 15.37
N ILE A 109 -5.86 -20.12 16.13
CA ILE A 109 -5.42 -18.76 15.78
C ILE A 109 -3.89 -18.67 15.78
N GLN A 110 -3.22 -19.20 16.81
CA GLN A 110 -1.77 -19.22 16.92
C GLN A 110 -1.10 -19.97 15.75
N ARG A 111 -1.63 -21.15 15.36
CA ARG A 111 -1.12 -21.91 14.20
C ARG A 111 -1.23 -21.14 12.89
N ASN A 112 -2.34 -20.41 12.69
CA ASN A 112 -2.50 -19.58 11.50
C ASN A 112 -1.49 -18.42 11.50
N ARG A 113 -1.31 -17.74 12.64
CA ARG A 113 -0.35 -16.62 12.72
C ARG A 113 1.10 -17.07 12.57
N ALA A 114 1.44 -18.27 13.03
CA ALA A 114 2.76 -18.87 12.84
C ALA A 114 3.03 -19.33 11.38
N GLY A 115 2.08 -19.16 10.45
CA GLY A 115 2.23 -19.58 9.06
C GLY A 115 2.20 -21.10 8.84
N LEU A 116 1.78 -21.87 9.85
CA LEU A 116 1.70 -23.34 9.78
C LEU A 116 0.41 -23.83 9.10
N LYS A 117 -0.31 -22.93 8.42
CA LYS A 117 -1.60 -23.21 7.78
C LYS A 117 -1.63 -22.65 6.35
N ASP A 118 -2.32 -23.37 5.47
CA ASP A 118 -2.65 -22.96 4.10
C ASP A 118 -3.31 -21.55 4.07
N PRO A 119 -2.71 -20.58 3.34
CA PRO A 119 -3.26 -19.23 3.19
C PRO A 119 -4.66 -19.16 2.55
N ASN A 120 -5.04 -20.16 1.75
CA ASN A 120 -6.34 -20.19 1.07
C ASN A 120 -7.48 -20.68 1.97
N ARG A 121 -7.21 -21.00 3.25
CA ARG A 121 -8.20 -21.51 4.20
C ARG A 121 -8.47 -20.49 5.31
N PRO A 122 -9.72 -20.37 5.81
CA PRO A 122 -10.05 -19.47 6.93
C PRO A 122 -9.15 -19.72 8.14
N ILE A 123 -8.89 -18.73 8.99
CA ILE A 123 -8.02 -18.84 10.19
C ILE A 123 -8.39 -20.07 11.05
N GLY A 124 -9.68 -20.28 11.28
CA GLY A 124 -10.23 -21.47 11.90
C GLY A 124 -11.70 -21.61 11.54
N THR A 125 -12.16 -22.85 11.37
CA THR A 125 -13.59 -23.16 11.21
C THR A 125 -14.04 -23.81 12.50
N PHE A 126 -14.95 -23.15 13.21
CA PHE A 126 -15.43 -23.62 14.51
C PHE A 126 -16.94 -23.84 14.45
N ILE A 127 -17.38 -24.91 15.10
CA ILE A 127 -18.81 -25.17 15.33
C ILE A 127 -18.97 -25.21 16.84
N PHE A 128 -19.68 -24.21 17.39
CA PHE A 128 -19.96 -24.14 18.82
C PHE A 128 -21.31 -24.81 19.11
N LEU A 129 -21.28 -25.94 19.81
CA LEU A 129 -22.46 -26.71 20.20
C LEU A 129 -22.79 -26.48 21.68
N GLY A 130 -24.07 -26.53 22.05
CA GLY A 130 -24.53 -26.44 23.44
C GLY A 130 -25.83 -25.65 23.61
N THR A 131 -26.34 -25.56 24.83
CA THR A 131 -27.54 -24.79 25.19
C THR A 131 -27.31 -23.27 25.08
N THR A 132 -28.37 -22.47 24.97
CA THR A 132 -28.27 -21.00 24.93
C THR A 132 -27.73 -20.43 26.25
N GLY A 133 -27.01 -19.31 26.19
CA GLY A 133 -26.53 -18.59 27.40
C GLY A 133 -25.19 -19.05 27.96
N VAL A 134 -24.57 -20.11 27.44
CA VAL A 134 -23.30 -20.64 27.95
C VAL A 134 -22.05 -19.86 27.53
N GLY A 135 -22.17 -18.83 26.68
CA GLY A 135 -21.03 -18.01 26.24
C GLY A 135 -20.52 -18.24 24.81
N LYS A 136 -21.25 -19.00 23.97
CA LYS A 136 -20.88 -19.24 22.56
C LYS A 136 -20.68 -17.95 21.74
N THR A 137 -21.58 -16.97 21.92
CA THR A 137 -21.50 -15.67 21.24
C THR A 137 -20.41 -14.78 21.85
N GLU A 138 -20.14 -14.93 23.15
CA GLU A 138 -19.11 -14.14 23.83
C GLU A 138 -17.70 -14.57 23.40
N LEU A 139 -17.50 -15.85 23.08
CA LEU A 139 -16.29 -16.39 22.45
C LEU A 139 -16.00 -15.80 21.05
N GLN A 140 -17.00 -15.25 20.37
CA GLN A 140 -16.86 -14.68 19.03
C GLN A 140 -16.48 -13.19 19.06
N LYS A 141 -16.73 -12.49 20.17
CA LYS A 141 -16.50 -11.05 20.32
C LYS A 141 -15.08 -10.73 20.78
#